data_AF-A0A430DQF8-F1
#
_entry.id   AF-A0A430DQF8-F1
#
_cell.length_a   1.000
_cell.length_b   1.000
_cell.length_c   1.000
_cell.angle_alpha   90.00
_cell.angle_beta   90.00
_cell.angle_gamma   90.00
#
_symmetry.space_group_name_H-M   'P 1'
#
loop_
_entity.id
_entity.type
_entity.pdbx_description
1 polymer ?
#
loop_
_entity_poly.entity_id
_entity_poly.type
_entity_poly.pdbx_seq_one_letter_code
_entity_poly.pdbx_strand_id
1 'polypeptide(L)'
;MPQATIDAWVSLYAAVGLLVAMCAVFAVIKTAHDYRTGTQTLATTTVMDKVLAAPRVWVRWQLNYLLGAPAILVIATLYAHHLGFATLVDV
;
A
#
# COMPACT_ATOMS: atom_id res chain seq x y z
N MET A 1 -27.99 -12.62 1.05
CA MET A 1 -26.79 -12.48 0.21
C MET A 1 -26.60 -13.74 -0.63
N PRO A 2 -26.75 -13.62 -1.96
CA PRO A 2 -26.42 -14.65 -2.93
C PRO A 2 -24.95 -15.10 -2.85
N GLN A 3 -24.67 -16.35 -3.24
CA GLN A 3 -23.30 -16.89 -3.29
C GLN A 3 -22.39 -16.06 -4.21
N ALA A 4 -22.91 -15.60 -5.35
CA ALA A 4 -22.19 -14.76 -6.30
C ALA A 4 -21.72 -13.43 -5.68
N THR A 5 -22.50 -12.84 -4.77
CA THR A 5 -22.13 -11.63 -4.03
C THR A 5 -20.91 -11.88 -3.14
N ILE A 6 -20.90 -13.00 -2.40
CA ILE A 6 -19.78 -13.37 -1.52
C ILE A 6 -18.51 -13.59 -2.34
N ASP A 7 -18.61 -14.35 -3.43
CA ASP A 7 -17.46 -14.66 -4.29
C ASP A 7 -16.88 -13.38 -4.93
N ALA A 8 -17.74 -12.44 -5.35
CA ALA A 8 -17.32 -11.15 -5.88
C ALA A 8 -16.57 -10.30 -4.84
N TRP A 9 -17.06 -10.26 -3.59
CA TRP A 9 -16.36 -9.56 -2.51
C TRP A 9 -15.01 -10.20 -2.19
N VAL A 10 -14.94 -11.53 -2.07
CA VAL A 10 -13.68 -12.25 -1.82
C VAL A 10 -12.66 -11.96 -2.93
N SER A 11 -13.10 -11.99 -4.19
CA SER A 11 -12.26 -11.67 -5.34
C SER A 11 -11.74 -10.23 -5.31
N LEU A 12 -12.61 -9.26 -5.01
CA LEU A 12 -12.24 -7.84 -4.88
C LEU A 12 -11.22 -7.63 -3.76
N TYR A 13 -11.44 -8.20 -2.57
CA TYR A 13 -10.51 -8.09 -1.45
C TYR A 13 -9.16 -8.74 -1.74
N ALA A 14 -9.14 -9.90 -2.40
CA ALA A 14 -7.90 -10.56 -2.79
C ALA A 14 -7.09 -9.71 -3.78
N ALA A 15 -7.76 -9.14 -4.79
CA ALA A 15 -7.12 -8.26 -5.78
C ALA A 15 -6.54 -6.99 -5.12
N VAL A 16 -7.32 -6.31 -4.28
CA VAL A 16 -6.86 -5.13 -3.54
C VAL A 16 -5.70 -5.48 -2.59
N GLY A 17 -5.79 -6.62 -1.90
CA GLY A 17 -4.73 -7.12 -1.02
C GLY A 17 -3.41 -7.34 -1.75
N LEU A 18 -3.45 -7.93 -2.95
CA LEU A 18 -2.26 -8.09 -3.79
C LEU A 18 -1.64 -6.75 -4.18
N LEU A 19 -2.47 -5.79 -4.61
CA LEU A 19 -2.01 -4.45 -4.99
C LEU A 19 -1.36 -3.71 -3.81
N VAL A 20 -1.96 -3.82 -2.62
CA VAL A 20 -1.41 -3.30 -1.36
C VAL A 20 -0.06 -3.94 -1.05
N ALA A 21 0.06 -5.27 -1.16
CA ALA A 21 1.31 -5.97 -0.91
C ALA A 21 2.42 -5.53 -1.89
N MET A 22 2.09 -5.39 -3.17
CA MET A 22 3.03 -4.87 -4.18
C MET A 22 3.46 -3.44 -3.88
N CYS A 23 2.51 -2.57 -3.53
CA CYS A 23 2.80 -1.19 -3.17
C CYS A 23 3.71 -1.09 -1.95
N ALA A 24 3.47 -1.92 -0.92
CA ALA A 24 4.34 -2.02 0.25
C ALA A 24 5.77 -2.43 -0.13
N VAL A 25 5.93 -3.43 -1.00
CA VAL A 25 7.25 -3.88 -1.50
C VAL A 25 7.95 -2.75 -2.26
N PHE A 26 7.27 -2.05 -3.17
CA PHE A 26 7.86 -0.93 -3.89
C PHE A 26 8.23 0.23 -2.97
N ALA A 27 7.40 0.53 -1.96
CA ALA A 27 7.70 1.54 -0.96
C ALA A 27 8.94 1.18 -0.13
N VAL A 28 9.13 -0.11 0.23
CA VAL A 28 10.35 -0.58 0.89
C VAL A 28 11.56 -0.41 -0.02
N ILE A 29 11.48 -0.85 -1.28
CA ILE A 29 12.59 -0.76 -2.24
C ILE A 29 13.00 0.71 -2.45
N LYS A 30 12.03 1.61 -2.66
CA LYS A 30 12.29 3.04 -2.81
C LYS A 30 12.93 3.63 -1.56
N THR A 31 12.37 3.35 -0.39
CA THR A 31 12.91 3.84 0.88
C THR A 31 14.35 3.36 1.09
N ALA A 32 14.64 2.08 0.82
CA ALA A 32 15.99 1.54 0.89
C ALA A 32 16.95 2.17 -0.14
N HIS A 33 16.48 2.43 -1.36
CA HIS A 33 17.23 3.09 -2.41
C HIS A 33 17.60 4.55 -2.03
N ASP A 34 16.65 5.31 -1.47
CA ASP A 34 16.85 6.70 -1.03
C ASP A 34 17.92 6.80 0.08
N TYR A 35 18.00 5.80 0.96
CA TYR A 35 19.05 5.71 1.97
C TYR A 35 20.40 5.28 1.39
N ARG A 36 20.41 4.33 0.44
CA ARG A 36 21.66 3.85 -0.20
C ARG A 36 22.33 4.91 -1.06
N THR A 37 21.54 5.73 -1.74
CA THR A 37 22.04 6.80 -2.63
C THR A 37 22.40 8.09 -1.90
N GLY A 38 22.19 8.15 -0.57
CA GLY A 38 22.50 9.33 0.23
C GLY A 38 21.56 10.52 0.02
N THR A 39 20.49 10.35 -0.78
CA THR A 39 19.41 11.36 -0.90
C THR A 39 18.77 11.64 0.45
N GLN A 40 18.75 10.63 1.33
CA GLN A 40 18.34 10.79 2.72
C GLN A 40 19.39 10.23 3.68
N THR A 41 19.88 11.08 4.57
CA THR A 41 20.83 10.70 5.61
C THR A 41 20.10 10.32 6.89
N LEU A 42 20.50 9.21 7.50
CA LEU A 42 20.16 8.90 8.88
C LEU A 42 21.17 9.64 9.76
N ALA A 43 20.74 10.74 10.38
CA ALA A 43 21.47 11.27 11.52
C ALA A 43 21.57 10.14 12.54
N THR A 44 22.79 9.72 12.88
CA THR A 44 23.08 8.64 13.83
C THR A 44 24.10 9.09 14.88
N THR A 45 24.38 10.39 14.92
CA THR A 45 25.43 11.02 15.72
C THR A 45 25.12 10.99 17.22
N THR A 46 23.84 11.04 17.59
CA THR A 46 23.40 11.04 19.00
C THR A 46 22.58 9.80 19.36
N VAL A 47 22.49 9.49 20.66
CA VAL A 47 21.61 8.41 21.16
C VAL A 47 20.15 8.69 20.81
N MET A 48 19.73 9.95 20.91
CA MET A 48 18.40 10.41 20.50
C MET A 48 18.14 10.17 19.01
N ASP A 49 19.15 10.43 18.16
CA ASP A 49 19.06 10.16 16.73
C ASP A 49 18.89 8.67 16.40
N LYS A 50 19.53 7.77 17.16
CA LYS A 50 19.34 6.32 17.01
C LYS A 50 17.93 5.88 17.41
N VAL A 51 17.38 6.44 18.49
CA VAL A 51 16.00 6.15 18.93
C VAL A 51 14.99 6.65 17.88
N LEU A 52 15.24 7.82 17.30
CA LEU A 52 14.36 8.42 16.30
C LEU A 52 14.54 7.87 14.88
N ALA A 53 15.58 7.07 14.63
CA ALA A 53 15.85 6.50 13.31
C ALA A 53 14.70 5.59 12.83
N ALA A 54 14.25 4.66 13.67
CA ALA A 54 13.15 3.75 13.33
C ALA A 54 11.83 4.48 13.00
N PRO A 55 11.30 5.40 13.84
CA PRO A 55 10.09 6.13 13.51
C PRO A 55 10.25 7.06 12.30
N ARG A 56 11.43 7.65 12.07
CA ARG A 56 11.69 8.44 10.84
C ARG A 56 11.65 7.58 9.59
N VAL A 57 12.25 6.40 9.61
CA VAL A 57 12.20 5.42 8.51
C VAL A 57 10.77 4.95 8.27
N TRP A 58 10.03 4.66 9.34
CA TRP A 58 8.62 4.26 9.26
C TRP A 58 7.75 5.33 8.59
N VAL A 59 7.83 6.59 9.04
CA VAL A 59 7.05 7.69 8.44
C VAL A 59 7.38 7.86 6.95
N ARG A 60 8.65 7.74 6.57
CA ARG A 60 9.05 7.83 5.15
C ARG A 60 8.52 6.68 4.32
N TRP A 61 8.57 5.46 4.85
CA TRP A 61 7.97 4.29 4.22
C TRP A 61 6.45 4.49 4.05
N GLN A 62 5.76 4.99 5.07
CA GLN A 62 4.33 5.32 5.02
C GLN A 62 4.01 6.35 3.92
N LEU A 63 4.79 7.42 3.80
CA LEU A 63 4.61 8.41 2.73
C LEU A 63 4.80 7.78 1.35
N ASN A 64 5.86 6.98 1.16
CA ASN A 64 6.12 6.29 -0.09
C ASN A 64 5.02 5.28 -0.45
N TYR A 65 4.44 4.62 0.55
CA TYR A 65 3.32 3.71 0.39
C TYR A 65 2.04 4.45 0.00
N LEU A 66 1.71 5.55 0.67
CA LEU A 66 0.51 6.35 0.39
C LEU A 66 0.52 7.00 -0.99
N LEU A 67 1.70 7.26 -1.58
CA LEU A 67 1.81 7.70 -2.98
C LEU A 67 1.26 6.67 -3.98
N GLY A 68 1.26 5.38 -3.64
CA GLY A 68 0.67 4.33 -4.46
C GLY A 68 -0.84 4.18 -4.30
N ALA A 69 -1.42 4.72 -3.22
CA ALA A 69 -2.85 4.57 -2.92
C ALA A 69 -3.79 5.06 -4.04
N PRO A 70 -3.55 6.19 -4.73
CA PRO A 70 -4.40 6.61 -5.85
C PRO A 70 -4.47 5.57 -6.98
N ALA A 71 -3.35 4.93 -7.31
CA ALA A 71 -3.31 3.89 -8.34
C ALA A 71 -4.09 2.64 -7.89
N ILE A 72 -3.95 2.22 -6.63
CA ILE A 72 -4.70 1.09 -6.07
C ILE A 72 -6.21 1.38 -6.13
N LEU A 73 -6.63 2.58 -5.73
CA LEU A 73 -8.04 2.98 -5.75
C LEU A 73 -8.62 2.94 -7.17
N VAL A 74 -7.91 3.50 -8.16
CA VAL A 74 -8.34 3.47 -9.56
C VAL A 74 -8.50 2.03 -10.06
N ILE A 75 -7.50 1.17 -9.83
CA ILE A 75 -7.55 -0.23 -10.27
C ILE A 75 -8.67 -0.98 -9.56
N ALA A 76 -8.84 -0.77 -8.25
CA ALA A 76 -9.91 -1.38 -7.46
C ALA A 76 -11.30 -0.98 -7.97
N THR A 77 -11.50 0.30 -8.29
CA THR A 77 -12.78 0.79 -8.85
C THR A 77 -13.03 0.20 -10.24
N LEU A 78 -12.03 0.14 -11.12
CA LEU A 78 -12.17 -0.49 -12.43
C LEU A 78 -12.47 -1.99 -12.32
N TYR A 79 -11.85 -2.68 -11.36
CA TYR A 79 -12.08 -4.09 -11.11
C TYR A 79 -13.49 -4.35 -10.52
N ALA A 80 -13.93 -3.52 -9.58
CA ALA A 80 -15.29 -3.58 -9.05
C ALA A 80 -16.34 -3.30 -10.15
N HIS A 81 -16.06 -2.35 -11.06
CA HIS A 81 -16.88 -2.12 -12.23
C HIS A 81 -16.93 -3.35 -13.15
N HIS A 82 -15.81 -4.05 -13.34
CA HIS A 82 -15.74 -5.28 -14.13
C HIS A 82 -16.53 -6.45 -13.51
N LEU A 83 -16.49 -6.60 -12.19
CA LEU A 83 -17.33 -7.58 -11.46
C LEU A 83 -18.83 -7.23 -11.50
N GLY A 84 -19.14 -5.97 -11.81
CA GLY A 84 -20.48 -5.41 -11.77
C GLY A 84 -20.86 -4.93 -10.37
N PHE A 85 -21.00 -3.62 -10.19
CA PHE A 85 -21.40 -3.04 -8.89
C PHE A 85 -22.73 -3.59 -8.38
N ALA A 86 -23.65 -3.95 -9.29
CA ALA A 86 -24.92 -4.59 -8.93
C ALA A 86 -24.69 -5.90 -8.17
N THR A 87 -23.75 -6.75 -8.62
CA THR A 87 -23.40 -8.02 -7.98
C THR A 87 -22.85 -7.82 -6.56
N LEU A 88 -22.12 -6.72 -6.32
CA LEU A 88 -21.52 -6.42 -5.01
C LEU A 88 -22.54 -5.91 -3.98
N VAL A 89 -23.64 -5.32 -4.44
CA VAL A 89 -24.67 -4.68 -3.59
C VAL A 89 -25.96 -5.50 -3.54
N ASP A 90 -26.02 -6.62 -4.28
CA ASP A 90 -27.15 -7.55 -4.24
C ASP A 90 -27.16 -8.31 -2.90
N VAL A 91 -27.95 -7.79 -1.94
CA VAL A 91 -28.03 -8.26 -0.54
C VAL A 91 -29.23 -9.18 -0.28
#